data_AF-A0A960DUE8-F1
#
_entry.id   AF-A0A960DUE8-F1
#
_cell.length_a   1.000
_cell.length_b   1.000
_cell.length_c   1.000
_cell.angle_alpha   90.00
_cell.angle_beta   90.00
_cell.angle_gamma   90.00
#
_symmetry.space_group_name_H-M   'P 1'
#
loop_
_entity.id
_entity.type
_entity.pdbx_description
1 polymer ?
#
loop_
_entity_poly.entity_id
_entity_poly.type
_entity_poly.pdbx_seq_one_letter_code
_entity_poly.pdbx_strand_id
1 'polypeptide(L)'
;IGCGACVAACPNSAANLFTAAKVSHLNLLPQGQAERYSRVEAMVDTMEEFFGSCTNHGECQEACPKEISIDFIALMNKDYLKAKFKNRKTLARS
;
A
#
# COMPACT_ATOMS: atom_id res chain seq x y z
N ILE A 1 1.38 1.13 -14.72
CA ILE A 1 1.83 -0.16 -15.32
C ILE A 1 1.18 -1.40 -14.73
N GLY A 2 0.82 -1.48 -13.44
CA GLY A 2 -0.05 -2.56 -12.95
C GLY A 2 0.42 -4.00 -13.27
N CYS A 3 1.74 -4.19 -13.45
CA CYS A 3 2.30 -5.38 -14.10
C CYS A 3 2.38 -6.62 -13.20
N GLY A 4 2.20 -6.49 -11.88
CA GLY A 4 2.20 -7.63 -10.95
C GLY A 4 3.54 -8.33 -10.73
N ALA A 5 4.65 -7.89 -11.34
CA ALA A 5 5.95 -8.54 -11.23
C ALA A 5 6.42 -8.74 -9.78
N CYS A 6 6.20 -7.74 -8.93
CA CYS A 6 6.53 -7.81 -7.50
C CYS A 6 5.71 -8.84 -6.72
N VAL A 7 4.46 -9.11 -7.13
CA VAL A 7 3.60 -10.13 -6.50
C VAL A 7 4.11 -11.52 -6.86
N ALA A 8 4.45 -11.74 -8.14
CA ALA A 8 4.96 -13.00 -8.62
C ALA A 8 6.35 -13.35 -8.05
N ALA A 9 7.18 -12.36 -7.75
CA ALA A 9 8.51 -12.56 -7.19
C ALA A 9 8.52 -12.81 -5.68
N CYS A 10 7.47 -12.41 -4.95
CA CYS A 10 7.47 -12.51 -3.50
C CYS A 10 7.29 -13.97 -3.05
N PRO A 11 8.15 -14.53 -2.16
CA PRO A 11 8.06 -15.92 -1.73
C PRO A 11 6.71 -16.33 -1.12
N ASN A 12 6.03 -15.39 -0.46
CA ASN A 12 4.70 -15.58 0.09
C ASN A 12 3.59 -14.89 -0.74
N SER A 13 3.90 -14.45 -1.97
CA SER A 13 2.98 -13.74 -2.88
C SER A 13 2.34 -12.48 -2.32
N ALA A 14 2.95 -11.85 -1.30
CA ALA A 14 2.46 -10.60 -0.74
C ALA A 14 2.45 -9.47 -1.78
N ALA A 15 1.33 -8.74 -1.85
CA ALA A 15 1.13 -7.67 -2.83
C ALA A 15 1.47 -6.26 -2.30
N ASN A 16 2.22 -6.15 -1.20
CA ASN A 16 2.48 -4.87 -0.53
C ASN A 16 3.18 -3.85 -1.43
N LEU A 17 4.18 -4.23 -2.23
CA LEU A 17 4.85 -3.26 -3.11
C LEU A 17 3.92 -2.78 -4.23
N PHE A 18 3.08 -3.68 -4.77
CA PHE A 18 2.09 -3.34 -5.78
C PHE A 18 1.07 -2.32 -5.24
N THR A 19 0.49 -2.64 -4.08
CA THR A 19 -0.49 -1.78 -3.40
C THR A 19 0.15 -0.46 -2.99
N ALA A 20 1.35 -0.48 -2.41
CA ALA A 20 2.07 0.72 -2.00
C ALA A 20 2.36 1.65 -3.18
N ALA A 21 2.84 1.11 -4.30
CA ALA A 21 3.08 1.90 -5.51
C ALA A 21 1.81 2.61 -5.99
N LYS A 22 0.67 1.91 -5.99
CA LYS A 22 -0.62 2.46 -6.42
C LYS A 22 -1.14 3.50 -5.44
N VAL A 23 -1.06 3.21 -4.14
CA VAL A 23 -1.44 4.11 -3.06
C VAL A 23 -0.64 5.40 -3.14
N SER A 24 0.69 5.31 -3.23
CA SER A 24 1.55 6.49 -3.29
C SER A 24 1.36 7.31 -4.58
N HIS A 25 1.14 6.65 -5.71
CA HIS A 25 0.81 7.36 -6.95
C HIS A 25 -0.43 8.25 -6.82
N LEU A 26 -1.46 7.80 -6.10
CA LEU A 26 -2.69 8.55 -5.88
C LEU A 26 -2.56 9.55 -4.73
N ASN A 27 -1.89 9.17 -3.64
CA ASN A 27 -1.79 9.94 -2.41
C ASN A 27 -0.70 11.01 -2.41
N LEU A 28 0.17 11.06 -3.41
CA LEU A 28 1.13 12.16 -3.57
C LEU A 28 0.53 13.35 -4.31
N LEU A 29 -0.59 13.16 -5.00
CA LEU A 29 -1.28 14.21 -5.73
C LEU A 29 -2.16 15.06 -4.80
N PRO A 30 -2.26 16.39 -5.00
CA PRO A 30 -3.18 17.24 -4.25
C PRO A 30 -4.63 16.75 -4.31
N GLN A 31 -5.06 16.29 -5.49
CA GLN A 31 -6.41 15.77 -5.74
C GLN A 31 -6.70 14.50 -4.93
N GLY A 32 -5.67 13.71 -4.60
CA GLY A 32 -5.80 12.47 -3.85
C GLY A 32 -5.87 12.66 -2.32
N GLN A 33 -5.62 13.88 -1.80
CA GLN A 33 -5.54 14.09 -0.35
C GLN A 33 -6.88 13.87 0.37
N ALA A 34 -8.01 14.22 -0.27
CA ALA A 34 -9.33 14.06 0.34
C ALA A 34 -9.63 12.60 0.71
N GLU A 35 -9.28 11.68 -0.20
CA GLU A 35 -9.50 10.24 -0.07
C GLU A 35 -8.27 9.48 0.45
N ARG A 36 -7.23 10.18 0.91
CA ARG A 36 -5.94 9.56 1.23
C ARG A 36 -6.06 8.41 2.22
N TYR A 37 -6.77 8.64 3.32
CA TYR A 37 -6.86 7.69 4.42
C TYR A 37 -7.90 6.59 4.19
N SER A 38 -9.08 6.94 3.66
CA SER A 38 -10.11 5.98 3.25
C SER A 38 -9.57 5.01 2.19
N ARG A 39 -8.84 5.53 1.19
CA ARG A 39 -8.21 4.74 0.14
C ARG A 39 -7.16 3.77 0.67
N VAL A 40 -6.23 4.24 1.49
CA VAL A 40 -5.16 3.37 2.02
C VAL A 40 -5.76 2.25 2.84
N GLU A 41 -6.72 2.56 3.71
CA GLU A 41 -7.41 1.55 4.50
C GLU A 41 -8.09 0.50 3.62
N ALA A 42 -8.95 0.94 2.69
CA ALA A 42 -9.67 0.02 1.80
C ALA A 42 -8.72 -0.85 0.95
N MET A 43 -7.65 -0.25 0.42
CA MET A 43 -6.70 -0.97 -0.44
C MET A 43 -5.83 -1.96 0.34
N VAL A 44 -5.37 -1.59 1.54
CA VAL A 44 -4.57 -2.49 2.39
C VAL A 44 -5.42 -3.63 2.92
N ASP A 45 -6.63 -3.34 3.38
CA ASP A 45 -7.55 -4.36 3.91
C ASP A 45 -7.90 -5.39 2.81
N THR A 46 -8.17 -4.92 1.58
CA THR A 46 -8.39 -5.81 0.41
C THR A 46 -7.13 -6.61 0.07
N MET A 47 -5.94 -5.98 0.09
CA MET A 47 -4.68 -6.65 -0.21
C MET A 47 -4.40 -7.79 0.78
N GLU A 48 -4.58 -7.55 2.08
CA GLU A 48 -4.39 -8.56 3.13
C GLU A 48 -5.35 -9.74 2.96
N GLU A 49 -6.60 -9.49 2.58
CA GLU A 49 -7.61 -10.55 2.34
C GLU A 49 -7.20 -11.53 1.23
N PHE A 50 -6.64 -11.02 0.13
CA PHE A 50 -6.36 -11.84 -1.06
C PHE A 50 -4.90 -12.30 -1.20
N PHE A 51 -3.94 -11.54 -0.67
CA PHE A 51 -2.50 -11.77 -0.90
C PHE A 51 -1.69 -11.96 0.39
N GLY A 52 -2.27 -11.65 1.56
CA GLY A 52 -1.57 -11.70 2.85
C GLY A 52 -0.55 -10.57 3.06
N SER A 53 0.23 -10.72 4.14
CA SER A 53 1.13 -9.67 4.64
C SER A 53 2.57 -9.83 4.19
N CYS A 54 3.28 -8.70 4.09
CA CYS A 54 4.71 -8.65 3.79
C CYS A 54 5.57 -9.10 4.98
N THR A 55 6.51 -10.00 4.72
CA THR A 55 7.52 -10.52 5.66
C THR A 55 8.93 -9.96 5.41
N ASN A 56 9.04 -8.92 4.56
CA ASN A 56 10.27 -8.18 4.27
C ASN A 56 11.38 -8.98 3.55
N HIS A 57 11.01 -9.80 2.56
CA HIS A 57 11.97 -10.56 1.75
C HIS A 57 12.87 -9.70 0.84
N GLY A 58 12.35 -8.60 0.28
CA GLY A 58 13.12 -7.69 -0.57
C GLY A 58 13.08 -7.98 -2.08
N GLU A 59 12.75 -9.20 -2.49
CA GLU A 59 12.68 -9.65 -3.90
C GLU A 59 11.82 -8.75 -4.81
N CYS A 60 10.78 -8.15 -4.23
CA CYS A 60 9.80 -7.34 -4.96
C CYS A 60 10.39 -6.08 -5.60
N GLN A 61 11.42 -5.47 -5.01
CA GLN A 61 12.07 -4.28 -5.59
C GLN A 61 12.97 -4.64 -6.77
N GLU A 62 13.67 -5.78 -6.69
CA GLU A 62 14.59 -6.26 -7.71
C GLU A 62 13.84 -6.71 -8.97
N ALA A 63 12.70 -7.39 -8.78
CA ALA A 63 11.82 -7.81 -9.87
C ALA A 63 11.08 -6.63 -10.54
N CYS A 64 11.11 -5.42 -9.96
CA CYS A 64 10.30 -4.31 -10.45
C CYS A 64 10.93 -3.67 -11.70
N PRO A 65 10.28 -3.70 -12.87
CA PRO A 65 10.84 -3.13 -14.11
C PRO A 65 10.91 -1.60 -14.11
N LYS A 66 10.40 -0.96 -13.05
CA LYS A 66 10.47 0.50 -12.83
C LYS A 66 11.19 0.86 -11.54
N GLU A 67 11.93 -0.09 -10.97
CA GLU A 67 12.85 0.17 -9.85
C GLU A 67 12.13 0.84 -8.67
N ILE A 68 10.89 0.42 -8.40
CA ILE A 68 10.13 0.94 -7.27
C ILE A 68 10.74 0.37 -6.00
N SER A 69 11.32 1.26 -5.17
CA SER A 69 11.91 0.91 -3.89
C SER A 69 10.89 0.32 -2.92
N ILE A 70 11.35 -0.60 -2.08
CA ILE A 70 10.58 -1.13 -0.93
C ILE A 70 10.17 -0.03 0.07
N ASP A 71 10.81 1.14 0.04
CA ASP A 71 10.45 2.31 0.87
C ASP A 71 9.01 2.77 0.69
N PHE A 72 8.42 2.52 -0.48
CA PHE A 72 7.01 2.80 -0.74
C PHE A 72 6.11 1.99 0.19
N ILE A 73 6.49 0.76 0.56
CA ILE A 73 5.76 -0.05 1.56
C ILE A 73 5.79 0.64 2.92
N ALA A 74 6.94 1.18 3.33
CA ALA A 74 7.05 1.94 4.58
C ALA A 74 6.18 3.20 4.56
N LEU A 75 6.09 3.91 3.43
CA LEU A 75 5.20 5.05 3.26
C LEU A 75 3.72 4.65 3.36
N MET A 76 3.33 3.58 2.70
CA MET A 76 1.98 3.02 2.77
C MET A 76 1.62 2.64 4.22
N ASN A 77 2.50 1.93 4.93
CA ASN A 77 2.28 1.53 6.32
C ASN A 77 2.08 2.75 7.25
N LYS A 78 2.85 3.82 7.04
CA LYS A 78 2.67 5.09 7.77
C LYS A 78 1.29 5.72 7.50
N ASP A 79 0.84 5.70 6.25
CA ASP A 79 -0.48 6.22 5.88
C ASP A 79 -1.61 5.34 6.44
N TYR A 80 -1.45 4.01 6.45
CA TYR A 80 -2.42 3.06 6.99
C TYR A 80 -2.58 3.23 8.51
N LEU A 81 -1.47 3.35 9.25
CA LEU A 81 -1.51 3.65 10.68
C LEU A 81 -2.23 4.98 10.95
N LYS A 82 -1.91 6.04 10.20
CA LYS A 82 -2.61 7.32 10.32
C LYS A 82 -4.10 7.21 9.98
N ALA A 83 -4.47 6.38 9.00
CA ALA A 83 -5.86 6.16 8.61
C ALA A 83 -6.66 5.56 9.77
N LYS A 84 -6.14 4.52 10.44
CA LYS A 84 -6.80 3.90 11.61
C LYS A 84 -7.07 4.91 12.74
N PHE A 85 -6.17 5.86 12.97
CA PHE A 85 -6.40 6.93 13.96
C PHE A 85 -7.35 8.04 13.46
N LYS A 86 -7.24 8.46 12.20
CA LYS A 86 -8.10 9.49 11.59
C LYS A 86 -9.54 9.03 11.50
N ASN A 87 -9.78 7.82 11.00
CA ASN A 87 -11.12 7.29 10.76
C ASN A 87 -11.83 6.97 12.08
N ARG A 88 -11.10 6.49 13.10
CA ARG A 88 -11.63 6.40 14.47
C ARG A 88 -12.09 7.75 15.03
N LYS A 89 -11.35 8.84 14.79
CA LYS A 89 -11.76 10.20 15.21
C LYS A 89 -12.99 10.68 14.44
N THR A 90 -13.14 10.30 13.17
CA THR A 90 -14.33 10.61 12.37
C THR A 90 -15.56 9.88 12.91
N LEU A 91 -15.45 8.57 13.16
CA LEU A 91 -16.53 7.75 13.74
C LEU A 91 -16.94 8.20 15.15
N ALA A 92 -16.00 8.70 15.96
CA ALA A 92 -16.32 9.24 17.28
C ALA A 92 -17.01 10.62 17.24
N ARG A 93 -17.06 11.28 16.08
CA ARG A 93 -17.65 12.60 15.87
C ARG A 93 -18.98 12.57 15.10
N SER A 94 -19.31 11.44 14.48
CA SER A 94 -20.58 11.15 13.81
C SER A 94 -21.59 10.58 14.79
#